data_AF-A0A2E2U8T9-F1
#
_entry.id   AF-A0A2E2U8T9-F1
#
_cell.length_a   1.000
_cell.length_b   1.000
_cell.length_c   1.000
_cell.angle_alpha   90.00
_cell.angle_beta   90.00
_cell.angle_gamma   90.00
#
_symmetry.space_group_name_H-M   'P 1'
#
loop_
_entity.id
_entity.type
_entity.pdbx_description
1 polymer ?
#
loop_
_entity_poly.entity_id
_entity_poly.type
_entity_poly.pdbx_seq_one_letter_code
_entity_poly.pdbx_strand_id
1 'polypeptide(L)' 'MGMIRLAIELYSFVIIADAVLSWAPQFEREPWRLYVKKAAGFMVDPIRKMMPDGIGFDFSHLIALIILQLIPTLW' A
#
# COMPACT_ATOMS: atom_id res chain seq x y z
N MET A 1 12.27 -7.93 -19.37
CA MET A 1 12.41 -6.98 -18.24
C MET A 1 11.26 -5.98 -18.07
N GLY A 2 10.38 -5.75 -19.05
CA GLY A 2 9.24 -4.84 -18.84
C GLY A 2 8.11 -5.37 -17.95
N MET A 3 7.83 -6.68 -17.96
CA MET A 3 6.62 -7.23 -17.31
C MET A 3 6.67 -7.15 -15.78
N ILE A 4 7.83 -7.41 -15.18
CA ILE A 4 8.00 -7.30 -13.71
C ILE A 4 7.86 -5.83 -13.29
N ARG A 5 8.50 -4.91 -14.01
CA ARG A 5 8.38 -3.47 -13.74
C ARG A 5 6.93 -3.00 -13.85
N LEU A 6 6.22 -3.42 -14.89
CA LEU A 6 4.80 -3.10 -15.07
C LEU A 6 3.94 -3.67 -13.92
N ALA A 7 4.19 -4.90 -13.49
CA ALA A 7 3.47 -5.49 -12.35
C ALA A 7 3.70 -4.70 -11.06
N ILE A 8 4.93 -4.25 -10.82
CA ILE A 8 5.32 -3.44 -9.66
C ILE A 8 4.67 -2.05 -9.72
N GLU A 9 4.64 -1.41 -10.89
CA GLU A 9 3.96 -0.13 -11.12
C GLU A 9 2.44 -0.27 -10.87
N LEU A 10 1.80 -1.30 -11.43
CA LEU A 10 0.38 -1.59 -11.21
C LEU A 10 0.06 -1.83 -9.73
N TYR A 11 0.90 -2.61 -9.04
CA TYR A 11 0.70 -2.85 -7.61
C TYR A 11 0.94 -1.59 -6.77
N SER A 12 1.85 -0.71 -7.19
CA SER A 12 2.06 0.59 -6.54
C SER A 12 0.79 1.45 -6.58
N PHE A 13 0.04 1.42 -7.68
CA PHE A 13 -1.27 2.10 -7.75
C PHE A 13 -2.29 1.55 -6.75
N VAL A 14 -2.27 0.24 -6.47
CA VAL A 14 -3.15 -0.36 -5.45
C VAL A 14 -2.80 0.15 -4.06
N ILE A 15 -1.51 0.25 -3.72
CA ILE A 15 -1.06 0.80 -2.43
C ILE A 15 -1.40 2.29 -2.32
N ILE A 16 -1.22 3.05 -3.40
CA ILE A 16 -1.61 4.48 -3.45
C ILE A 16 -3.12 4.63 -3.28
N ALA A 17 -3.92 3.79 -3.93
CA ALA A 17 -5.38 3.81 -3.78
C ALA A 17 -5.79 3.56 -2.33
N ASP A 18 -5.22 2.55 -1.66
CA ASP A 18 -5.52 2.32 -0.24
C ASP A 18 -5.04 3.47 0.65
N ALA A 19 -3.88 4.07 0.35
CA ALA A 19 -3.37 5.24 1.09
C ALA A 19 -4.34 6.43 1.01
N VAL A 20 -4.84 6.76 -0.20
CA VAL A 20 -5.83 7.83 -0.38
C VAL A 20 -7.13 7.48 0.34
N LEU A 21 -7.58 6.23 0.22
CA LEU A 21 -8.81 5.78 0.87
C LEU A 21 -8.67 5.71 2.39
N SER A 22 -7.45 5.60 2.94
CA SER A 22 -7.19 5.64 4.39
C SER A 22 -7.61 6.98 5.01
N TRP A 23 -7.58 8.06 4.23
CA TRP A 23 -8.09 9.38 4.63
C TRP A 23 -9.58 9.59 4.28
N ALA A 24 -10.22 8.60 3.67
CA ALA A 24 -11.63 8.64 3.30
C ALA A 24 -12.43 7.63 4.14
N PRO A 25 -12.71 7.94 5.43
CA PRO A 25 -13.38 7.04 6.36
C PRO A 25 -14.80 6.66 5.92
N GLN A 26 -15.45 7.49 5.10
CA GLN A 26 -16.78 7.22 4.56
C GLN A 26 -16.85 5.93 3.72
N PHE A 27 -15.73 5.51 3.12
CA PHE A 27 -15.68 4.30 2.30
C PHE A 27 -15.19 3.07 3.06
N GLU A 28 -14.84 3.19 4.35
CA GLU A 28 -14.18 2.09 5.09
C GLU A 28 -15.05 0.83 5.21
N ARG A 29 -16.37 0.99 5.23
CA ARG A 29 -17.34 -0.13 5.34
C ARG A 29 -17.79 -0.68 3.99
N GLU A 30 -17.37 -0.06 2.88
CA GLU A 30 -17.79 -0.48 1.55
C GLU A 30 -17.12 -1.80 1.15
N PRO A 31 -17.88 -2.77 0.58
CA PRO A 31 -17.32 -4.05 0.20
C PRO A 31 -16.13 -3.94 -0.76
N TRP A 32 -16.21 -3.02 -1.74
CA TRP A 32 -15.14 -2.80 -2.72
C TRP A 32 -13.85 -2.27 -2.07
N ARG A 33 -13.95 -1.42 -1.04
CA ARG A 33 -12.81 -0.91 -0.28
C ARG A 33 -12.09 -2.02 0.47
N LEU A 34 -12.82 -2.99 1.02
CA LEU A 34 -12.23 -4.13 1.72
C LEU A 34 -11.30 -4.94 0.80
N TYR A 35 -11.63 -5.05 -0.49
CA TYR A 35 -10.75 -5.70 -1.46
C TYR A 35 -9.47 -4.90 -1.72
N VAL A 36 -9.58 -3.57 -1.86
CA VAL A 36 -8.41 -2.68 -2.01
C VAL A 36 -7.51 -2.76 -0.78
N LYS A 37 -8.09 -2.64 0.42
CA LYS A 37 -7.40 -2.75 1.70
C LYS A 37 -6.72 -4.10 1.87
N LYS A 38 -7.37 -5.20 1.46
CA LYS A 38 -6.78 -6.55 1.50
C LYS A 38 -5.63 -6.71 0.49
N ALA A 39 -5.75 -6.14 -0.70
CA ALA A 39 -4.72 -6.20 -1.73
C ALA A 39 -3.46 -5.39 -1.33
N ALA A 40 -3.64 -4.17 -0.83
CA ALA A 40 -2.54 -3.35 -0.30
C ALA A 40 -1.98 -3.94 1.02
N GLY A 41 -2.85 -4.47 1.87
CA GLY A 41 -2.52 -5.03 3.19
C GLY A 41 -1.49 -6.15 3.15
N PHE A 42 -1.35 -6.87 2.03
CA PHE A 42 -0.30 -7.87 1.87
C PHE A 42 1.11 -7.31 2.17
N MET A 43 1.42 -6.10 1.69
CA MET A 43 2.67 -5.39 2.01
C MET A 43 2.52 -4.42 3.18
N VAL A 44 1.39 -3.73 3.27
CA VAL A 44 1.21 -2.62 4.22
C VAL A 44 0.98 -3.12 5.65
N ASP A 45 0.22 -4.19 5.88
CA ASP A 45 -0.12 -4.66 7.23
C ASP A 45 1.10 -5.14 8.05
N PRO A 46 2.06 -5.90 7.48
CA PRO A 46 3.29 -6.24 8.19
C PRO A 46 4.06 -5.00 8.65
N ILE A 47 4.17 -3.99 7.80
CA ILE A 47 4.87 -2.73 8.11
C ILE A 47 4.09 -1.97 9.19
N ARG A 48 2.77 -1.93 9.09
CA ARG A 48 1.88 -1.26 10.05
C ARG A 48 2.01 -1.85 11.45
N LYS A 49 2.16 -3.18 11.56
CA LYS A 49 2.41 -3.87 12.84
C LYS A 49 3.77 -3.54 13.46
N MET A 50 4.75 -3.09 12.67
CA MET A 50 6.07 -2.69 13.16
C MET A 50 6.10 -1.21 13.58
N MET A 51 5.11 -0.41 13.19
CA MET A 51 5.03 0.99 13.58
C MET A 51 4.48 1.13 15.02
N PRO A 52 4.96 2.13 15.78
CA PRO A 52 4.36 2.47 17.07
C PRO A 52 2.90 2.87 16.92
N ASP A 53 2.06 2.43 17.86
CA ASP A 53 0.67 2.87 17.97
C ASP A 53 0.61 4.38 18.23
N GLY A 54 -0.32 5.07 17.57
CA GLY A 54 -0.58 6.51 17.79
C GLY A 54 0.08 7.46 16.80
N ILE A 55 0.77 6.96 15.76
CA ILE A 55 1.15 7.81 14.63
C ILE A 55 -0.11 8.14 13.84
N GLY A 56 -0.60 9.39 13.94
CA GLY A 56 -1.85 9.85 13.32
C GLY A 56 -1.87 9.84 11.78
N PHE A 57 -0.78 9.39 11.14
CA PHE A 57 -0.66 9.26 9.70
C PHE A 57 -0.13 7.87 9.34
N ASP A 58 -0.75 7.23 8.35
CA ASP A 58 -0.39 5.88 7.93
C ASP A 58 0.84 5.87 7.01
N PHE A 59 2.01 6.10 7.61
CA PHE A 59 3.30 6.04 6.93
C PHE A 59 3.64 4.64 6.38
N SER A 60 2.91 3.59 6.78
CA SER A 60 3.18 2.23 6.28
C SER A 60 3.01 2.13 4.77
N HIS A 61 2.09 2.89 4.17
CA HIS A 61 1.93 2.94 2.71
C HIS A 61 3.17 3.51 2.02
N LEU A 62 3.75 4.58 2.57
CA LEU A 62 4.96 5.20 2.02
C LEU A 62 6.15 4.24 2.12
N ILE A 63 6.32 3.60 3.27
CA ILE A 63 7.38 2.60 3.48
C ILE A 63 7.18 1.41 2.52
N ALA A 64 5.95 0.92 2.35
CA ALA A 64 5.63 -0.15 1.42
C ALA A 64 5.99 0.22 -0.03
N LEU A 65 5.64 1.44 -0.46
CA LEU A 65 5.99 1.95 -1.79
C LEU A 65 7.51 2.03 -2.00
N ILE A 66 8.24 2.52 -1.01
CA ILE A 66 9.71 2.60 -1.09
C ILE A 66 10.30 1.20 -1.25
N ILE A 67 9.93 0.25 -0.39
CA ILE A 67 10.43 -1.13 -0.44
C ILE A 67 10.11 -1.78 -1.80
N LEU A 68 8.87 -1.58 -2.28
CA LEU A 68 8.42 -2.13 -3.55
C LEU A 68 9.20 -1.57 -4.75
N GLN A 69 9.52 -0.27 -4.74
CA GLN A 69 10.24 0.42 -5.82
C GLN A 69 11.77 0.19 -5.80
N LEU A 70 12.33 -0.33 -4.70
CA LEU A 70 13.74 -0.74 -4.68
C LEU A 70 14.00 -1.94 -5.60
N ILE A 71 13.06 -2.88 -5.71
CA ILE A 71 13.19 -4.10 -6.52
C ILE A 71 13.51 -3.80 -8.00
N PRO A 72 12.74 -2.97 -8.73
CA PRO A 72 13.04 -2.64 -10.12
C PRO A 72 14.21 -1.66 -10.28
N THR A 73 14.64 -0.99 -9.21
CA THR A 73 15.76 -0.03 -9.25
C THR A 73 17.11 -0.73 -9.09
N LEU A 74 17.15 -1.86 -8.38
CA LEU A 74 18.36 -2.64 -8.09
C LEU A 74 18.79 -3.58 -9.23
N TRP A 75 18.09 -3.57 -10.37
CA TRP A 75 18.34 -4.42 -11.53
C TRP A 75 18.35 -3.61 -12.82
#